data_AF-A0A6S7FXI9-F1
#
_entry.id   AF-A0A6S7FXI9-F1
#
_cell.length_a   1.000
_cell.length_b   1.000
_cell.length_c   1.000
_cell.angle_alpha   90.00
_cell.angle_beta   90.00
_cell.angle_gamma   90.00
#
_symmetry.space_group_name_H-M   'P 1'
#
loop_
_entity.id
_entity.type
_entity.pdbx_description
1 polymer ?
#
loop_
_entity_poly.entity_id
_entity_poly.type
_entity_poly.pdbx_seq_one_letter_code
_entity_poly.pdbx_strand_id
1 'polypeptide(L)'
;MHYEAAMTSPTELLAPDVFPDDITDMNGNAMCEKHTSKVDFHQKRSITRCLLWFLIFFIATTLVMAALFTWKMVESTNDSENSIGEKSQENKTCHKKAKPVRFKSIPKTIQDYLESWKEDIKTKMKETKQNVALVNVVYYDEVIWDAKFRWNDETKELKEEKVEKLFPVASLTKVITALLAYKLHNDGTIGLDDPIVKYEPDFWVRNPYKNDNGTEITIRELITFSSGLPREAPCYQDNAKNYCPHNTSYILQQLRKDTTRLLFPPGSDVLYGNLPFAIAGNAISNNYTGGFKKCVQDKIFEPLKMKSSSFSLNNL
;
A
#
# COMPACT_ATOMS: atom_id res chain seq x y z
N MET A 1 29.52 7.72 21.71
CA MET A 1 29.37 8.01 20.26
C MET A 1 27.90 8.23 19.99
N HIS A 2 27.52 9.46 19.64
CA HIS A 2 26.15 9.85 19.32
C HIS A 2 25.75 9.27 17.96
N TYR A 3 24.83 8.31 17.94
CA TYR A 3 24.29 7.69 16.73
C TYR A 3 23.06 8.45 16.19
N GLU A 4 23.15 9.77 16.03
CA GLU A 4 22.08 10.60 15.43
C GLU A 4 22.32 10.94 13.96
N ALA A 5 23.36 10.39 13.33
CA ALA A 5 23.67 10.65 11.94
C ALA A 5 24.11 9.39 11.21
N ALA A 6 23.14 8.67 10.61
CA ALA A 6 23.32 7.87 9.38
C ALA A 6 22.05 7.03 9.13
N MET A 7 21.07 7.60 8.43
CA MET A 7 20.12 6.82 7.65
C MET A 7 20.11 7.43 6.25
N THR A 8 21.06 7.02 5.43
CA THR A 8 21.05 7.20 3.98
C THR A 8 21.10 5.81 3.38
N SER A 9 19.98 5.35 2.81
CA SER A 9 19.95 4.19 1.93
C SER A 9 20.57 4.61 0.60
N PRO A 10 21.59 3.93 0.08
CA PRO A 10 22.06 4.16 -1.28
C PRO A 10 21.03 3.56 -2.22
N THR A 11 20.16 4.42 -2.74
CA THR A 11 19.27 4.09 -3.88
C THR A 11 19.12 5.35 -4.74
N GLU A 12 20.25 5.99 -5.03
CA GLU A 12 20.43 6.80 -6.23
C GLU A 12 20.71 5.84 -7.38
N LEU A 13 19.67 5.52 -8.14
CA LEU A 13 19.69 5.11 -9.55
C LEU A 13 18.24 4.71 -9.85
N LEU A 14 17.63 5.41 -10.80
CA LEU A 14 16.22 5.36 -11.22
C LEU A 14 15.27 6.37 -10.53
N ALA A 15 15.60 7.66 -10.64
CA ALA A 15 14.59 8.70 -10.78
C ALA A 15 14.85 9.41 -12.11
N PRO A 16 13.88 9.48 -13.05
CA PRO A 16 14.00 10.39 -14.18
C PRO A 16 13.87 11.83 -13.68
N ASP A 17 14.77 12.67 -14.18
CA ASP A 17 14.86 14.10 -13.93
C ASP A 17 13.58 14.84 -14.37
N VAL A 18 13.15 15.77 -13.50
CA VAL A 18 12.45 17.03 -13.82
C VAL A 18 11.17 16.94 -14.67
N PHE A 19 10.02 17.18 -14.04
CA PHE A 19 8.81 17.62 -14.76
C PHE A 19 8.71 19.16 -14.65
N PRO A 20 8.58 19.89 -15.78
CA PRO A 20 8.32 21.32 -15.74
C PRO A 20 6.85 21.60 -15.38
N ASP A 21 6.66 22.59 -14.50
CA ASP A 21 5.40 23.28 -14.30
C ASP A 21 5.07 24.08 -15.57
N ASP A 22 4.11 23.62 -16.38
CA ASP A 22 3.23 24.46 -17.21
C ASP A 22 2.23 23.58 -17.98
N ILE A 23 0.92 23.78 -17.73
CA ILE A 23 -0.16 23.10 -18.44
C ILE A 23 -0.41 23.85 -19.76
N THR A 24 -0.01 23.26 -20.87
CA THR A 24 -0.39 23.66 -22.23
C THR A 24 -1.18 22.52 -22.88
N ASP A 25 -2.10 22.83 -23.79
CA ASP A 25 -2.72 21.79 -24.63
C ASP A 25 -1.69 21.25 -25.64
N MET A 26 -1.98 20.11 -26.29
CA MET A 26 -1.04 19.44 -27.21
C MET A 26 -0.66 20.25 -28.47
N ASN A 27 -1.12 21.51 -28.59
CA ASN A 27 -0.72 22.43 -29.65
C ASN A 27 -0.11 23.76 -29.13
N GLY A 28 0.16 23.89 -27.83
CA GLY A 28 0.95 24.99 -27.27
C GLY A 28 0.29 26.37 -27.28
N ASN A 29 -1.05 26.45 -27.28
CA ASN A 29 -1.76 27.74 -27.29
C ASN A 29 -2.30 28.13 -25.90
N ALA A 30 -2.14 29.40 -25.54
CA ALA A 30 -2.75 30.00 -24.35
C ALA A 30 -4.25 30.26 -24.58
N MET A 31 -5.12 29.72 -23.72
CA MET A 31 -6.56 29.95 -23.78
C MET A 31 -6.93 31.23 -23.03
N CYS A 32 -7.12 32.32 -23.78
CA CYS A 32 -7.81 33.52 -23.33
C CYS A 32 -9.15 33.68 -24.07
N GLU A 33 -10.14 34.10 -23.28
CA GLU A 33 -11.33 34.88 -23.61
C GLU A 33 -12.73 34.24 -23.81
N LYS A 34 -13.66 35.01 -23.22
CA LYS A 34 -15.11 34.88 -23.10
C LYS A 34 -15.81 35.11 -24.43
N HIS A 35 -16.95 34.46 -24.63
CA HIS A 35 -18.02 35.02 -25.46
C HIS A 35 -19.40 34.72 -24.88
N THR A 36 -20.11 35.79 -24.52
CA THR A 36 -21.55 35.82 -24.30
C THR A 36 -22.28 36.02 -25.62
N SER A 37 -23.38 35.31 -25.85
CA SER A 37 -24.46 35.79 -26.73
C SER A 37 -25.83 35.42 -26.17
N LYS A 38 -26.67 36.47 -26.05
CA LYS A 38 -28.11 36.41 -25.76
C LYS A 38 -28.86 36.06 -27.04
N VAL A 39 -29.96 35.32 -26.94
CA VAL A 39 -31.03 35.35 -27.96
C VAL A 39 -32.39 35.44 -27.25
N ASP A 40 -33.19 36.39 -27.73
CA ASP A 40 -34.48 36.83 -27.22
C ASP A 40 -35.66 35.95 -27.64
N PHE A 41 -36.71 36.00 -26.82
CA PHE A 41 -37.95 35.21 -26.89
C PHE A 41 -39.02 35.92 -27.74
N HIS A 42 -39.57 35.26 -28.78
CA HIS A 42 -40.88 35.64 -29.32
C HIS A 42 -41.56 34.50 -30.13
N GLN A 43 -42.32 33.60 -29.49
CA GLN A 43 -43.42 32.88 -30.18
C GLN A 43 -44.46 32.22 -29.23
N LYS A 44 -45.05 32.98 -28.31
CA LYS A 44 -45.93 32.45 -27.24
C LYS A 44 -47.32 31.94 -27.65
N ARG A 45 -47.61 31.70 -28.94
CA ARG A 45 -48.94 31.19 -29.39
C ARG A 45 -48.90 29.87 -30.17
N SER A 46 -47.71 29.38 -30.55
CA SER A 46 -47.49 28.06 -31.17
C SER A 46 -46.94 27.02 -30.16
N ILE A 47 -46.27 27.50 -29.11
CA ILE A 47 -45.56 26.69 -28.11
C ILE A 47 -46.51 25.79 -27.29
N THR A 48 -47.74 26.20 -26.99
CA THR A 48 -48.66 25.38 -26.17
C THR A 48 -49.17 24.14 -26.90
N ARG A 49 -49.40 24.22 -28.22
CA ARG A 49 -49.75 23.04 -29.04
C ARG A 49 -48.52 22.14 -29.24
N CYS A 50 -47.35 22.74 -29.44
CA CYS A 50 -46.09 22.01 -29.54
C CYS A 50 -45.75 21.30 -28.22
N LEU A 51 -45.86 21.97 -27.07
CA LEU A 51 -45.65 21.41 -25.74
C LEU A 51 -46.63 20.28 -25.43
N LEU A 52 -47.91 20.41 -25.81
CA LEU A 52 -48.87 19.33 -25.61
C LEU A 52 -48.52 18.09 -26.43
N TRP A 53 -48.13 18.26 -27.71
CA TRP A 53 -47.65 17.15 -28.54
C TRP A 53 -46.32 16.58 -28.06
N PHE A 54 -45.40 17.42 -27.56
CA PHE A 54 -44.16 16.98 -26.91
C PHE A 54 -44.44 16.18 -25.65
N LEU A 55 -45.41 16.59 -24.83
CA LEU A 55 -45.77 15.89 -23.59
C LEU A 55 -46.46 14.55 -23.89
N ILE A 56 -47.35 14.51 -24.89
CA ILE A 56 -47.95 13.26 -25.39
C ILE A 56 -46.88 12.33 -25.96
N PHE A 57 -45.93 12.85 -26.75
CA PHE A 57 -44.82 12.08 -27.27
C PHE A 57 -43.94 11.52 -26.15
N PHE A 58 -43.61 12.32 -25.13
CA PHE A 58 -42.79 11.88 -24.00
C PHE A 58 -43.49 10.82 -23.13
N ILE A 59 -44.81 10.95 -22.94
CA ILE A 59 -45.61 9.93 -22.23
C ILE A 59 -45.68 8.64 -23.05
N ALA A 60 -45.91 8.74 -24.36
CA ALA A 60 -45.95 7.58 -25.23
C ALA A 60 -44.58 6.87 -25.28
N THR A 61 -43.47 7.59 -25.40
CA THR A 61 -42.14 6.99 -25.42
C THR A 61 -41.76 6.39 -24.07
N THR A 62 -42.11 7.02 -22.95
CA THR A 62 -41.86 6.43 -21.62
C THR A 62 -42.68 5.16 -21.38
N LEU A 63 -43.94 5.11 -21.82
CA LEU A 63 -44.76 3.88 -21.75
C LEU A 63 -44.19 2.76 -22.65
N VAL A 64 -43.73 3.09 -23.86
CA VAL A 64 -43.09 2.11 -24.76
C VAL A 64 -41.78 1.60 -24.16
N MET A 65 -40.93 2.48 -23.62
CA MET A 65 -39.68 2.07 -22.98
C MET A 65 -39.92 1.23 -21.72
N ALA A 66 -40.95 1.54 -20.92
CA ALA A 66 -41.33 0.72 -19.77
C ALA A 66 -41.87 -0.67 -20.20
N ALA A 67 -42.66 -0.73 -21.28
CA ALA A 67 -43.13 -1.99 -21.85
C ALA A 67 -41.96 -2.83 -22.41
N LEU A 68 -40.99 -2.21 -23.09
CA LEU A 68 -39.80 -2.89 -23.57
C LEU A 68 -38.89 -3.35 -22.43
N PHE A 69 -38.77 -2.56 -21.35
CA PHE A 69 -38.00 -2.95 -20.18
C PHE A 69 -38.64 -4.11 -19.43
N THR A 70 -39.96 -4.08 -19.24
CA THR A 70 -40.70 -5.18 -18.61
C THR A 70 -40.67 -6.45 -19.47
N TRP A 71 -40.82 -6.34 -20.80
CA TRP A 71 -40.63 -7.46 -21.71
C TRP A 71 -39.20 -8.01 -21.62
N LYS A 72 -38.17 -7.17 -21.67
CA LYS A 72 -36.77 -7.62 -21.56
C LYS A 72 -36.45 -8.25 -20.19
N MET A 73 -37.08 -7.80 -19.11
CA MET A 73 -36.97 -8.43 -17.79
C MET A 73 -37.67 -9.80 -17.74
N VAL A 74 -38.82 -9.95 -18.41
CA VAL A 74 -39.53 -11.24 -18.55
C VAL A 74 -38.76 -12.20 -19.46
N GLU A 75 -38.15 -11.71 -20.54
CA GLU A 75 -37.31 -12.51 -21.44
C GLU A 75 -36.01 -12.93 -20.74
N SER A 76 -35.37 -12.03 -19.99
CA SER A 76 -34.20 -12.37 -19.17
C SER A 76 -34.51 -13.40 -18.07
N THR A 77 -35.74 -13.43 -17.54
CA THR A 77 -36.15 -14.45 -16.55
C THR A 77 -36.48 -15.78 -17.23
N ASN A 78 -37.11 -15.76 -18.41
CA ASN A 78 -37.31 -16.96 -19.22
C ASN A 78 -35.99 -17.56 -19.75
N ASP A 79 -35.01 -16.73 -20.10
CA ASP A 79 -33.64 -17.18 -20.45
C ASP A 79 -32.91 -17.76 -19.24
N SER A 80 -33.23 -17.30 -18.03
CA SER A 80 -32.68 -17.83 -16.78
C SER A 80 -33.31 -19.17 -16.40
N GLU A 81 -34.58 -19.42 -16.74
CA GLU A 81 -35.26 -20.70 -16.50
C GLU A 81 -35.01 -21.74 -17.61
N ASN A 82 -34.88 -21.33 -18.88
CA ASN A 82 -34.56 -22.23 -19.99
C ASN A 82 -33.06 -22.56 -20.14
N SER A 83 -32.16 -21.89 -19.41
CA SER A 83 -30.71 -22.23 -19.35
C SER A 83 -30.33 -23.15 -18.19
N ILE A 84 -31.33 -23.72 -17.48
CA ILE A 84 -31.14 -24.76 -16.46
C ILE A 84 -31.14 -26.18 -17.06
N GLY A 85 -31.50 -26.34 -18.34
CA GLY A 85 -31.26 -27.56 -19.11
C GLY A 85 -30.00 -27.44 -19.97
N GLU A 86 -29.02 -28.32 -19.75
CA GLU A 86 -27.76 -28.42 -20.52
C GLU A 86 -26.68 -27.35 -20.27
N LYS A 87 -26.27 -27.16 -19.01
CA LYS A 87 -24.85 -26.84 -18.77
C LYS A 87 -24.05 -28.13 -18.69
N SER A 88 -23.30 -28.40 -19.75
CA SER A 88 -22.19 -29.34 -19.74
C SER A 88 -21.33 -29.08 -18.49
N GLN A 89 -21.28 -30.08 -17.64
CA GLN A 89 -20.51 -30.08 -16.40
C GLN A 89 -19.03 -30.15 -16.78
N GLU A 90 -18.47 -29.02 -17.19
CA GLU A 90 -17.04 -28.86 -17.32
C GLU A 90 -16.47 -28.94 -15.90
N ASN A 91 -16.07 -30.15 -15.50
CA ASN A 91 -15.39 -30.42 -14.25
C ASN A 91 -14.11 -29.60 -14.23
N LYS A 92 -14.18 -28.34 -13.77
CA LYS A 92 -13.02 -27.56 -13.36
C LYS A 92 -12.45 -28.25 -12.13
N THR A 93 -11.66 -29.28 -12.37
CA THR A 93 -10.75 -29.84 -11.38
C THR A 93 -9.80 -28.72 -10.98
N CYS A 94 -10.10 -28.06 -9.86
CA CYS A 94 -9.10 -27.25 -9.18
C CYS A 94 -7.96 -28.19 -8.82
N HIS A 95 -6.86 -28.15 -9.58
CA HIS A 95 -5.63 -28.83 -9.21
C HIS A 95 -5.17 -28.26 -7.88
N LYS A 96 -5.51 -28.93 -6.78
CA LYS A 96 -4.92 -28.64 -5.48
C LYS A 96 -3.44 -28.90 -5.64
N LYS A 97 -2.63 -27.84 -5.55
CA LYS A 97 -1.18 -27.99 -5.42
C LYS A 97 -0.94 -29.00 -4.31
N ALA A 98 -0.17 -30.05 -4.61
CA ALA A 98 0.20 -31.04 -3.60
C ALA A 98 0.80 -30.29 -2.42
N LYS A 99 0.33 -30.60 -1.20
CA LYS A 99 0.92 -30.02 0.00
C LYS A 99 2.40 -30.40 0.02
N PRO A 100 3.32 -29.48 0.32
CA PRO A 100 4.73 -29.80 0.43
C PRO A 100 4.92 -30.98 1.38
N VAL A 101 5.59 -32.04 0.91
CA VAL A 101 5.91 -33.17 1.77
C VAL A 101 7.09 -32.75 2.65
N ARG A 102 6.91 -32.84 3.97
CA ARG A 102 7.99 -32.55 4.91
C ARG A 102 9.10 -33.58 4.76
N PHE A 103 10.35 -33.13 4.66
CA PHE A 103 11.49 -34.03 4.71
C PHE A 103 11.58 -34.68 6.10
N LYS A 104 11.77 -36.00 6.16
CA LYS A 104 12.05 -36.71 7.42
C LYS A 104 13.39 -36.24 8.03
N SER A 105 14.37 -36.00 7.17
CA SER A 105 15.66 -35.40 7.48
C SER A 105 16.07 -34.54 6.28
N ILE A 106 16.74 -33.42 6.52
CA ILE A 106 17.21 -32.54 5.43
C ILE A 106 18.17 -33.34 4.53
N PRO A 107 17.89 -33.44 3.22
CA PRO A 107 18.76 -34.14 2.28
C PRO A 107 20.19 -33.60 2.32
N LYS A 108 21.18 -34.49 2.28
CA LYS A 108 22.59 -34.11 2.28
C LYS A 108 22.94 -33.16 1.13
N THR A 109 22.31 -33.32 -0.03
CA THR A 109 22.45 -32.40 -1.17
C THR A 109 22.08 -30.96 -0.84
N ILE A 110 21.07 -30.72 0.01
CA ILE A 110 20.70 -29.38 0.48
C ILE A 110 21.76 -28.87 1.46
N GLN A 111 22.23 -29.70 2.39
CA GLN A 111 23.27 -29.31 3.34
C GLN A 111 24.57 -28.92 2.63
N ASP A 112 25.04 -29.75 1.70
CA ASP A 112 26.25 -29.50 0.91
C ASP A 112 26.12 -28.19 0.10
N TYR A 113 24.93 -27.89 -0.43
CA TYR A 113 24.66 -26.65 -1.16
C TYR A 113 24.62 -25.42 -0.25
N LEU A 114 24.07 -25.54 0.96
CA LEU A 114 24.10 -24.44 1.93
C LEU A 114 25.52 -24.16 2.42
N GLU A 115 26.34 -25.20 2.63
CA GLU A 115 27.75 -25.01 2.97
C GLU A 115 28.54 -24.31 1.87
N SER A 116 28.21 -24.54 0.59
CA SER A 116 28.88 -23.84 -0.51
C SER A 116 28.65 -22.33 -0.49
N TRP A 117 27.55 -21.84 0.10
CA TRP A 117 27.26 -20.40 0.19
C TRP A 117 28.22 -19.64 1.11
N LYS A 118 28.95 -20.32 2.01
CA LYS A 118 29.87 -19.64 2.94
C LYS A 118 30.95 -18.84 2.18
N GLU A 119 31.52 -19.43 1.14
CA GLU A 119 32.56 -18.75 0.34
C GLU A 119 31.99 -17.63 -0.54
N ASP A 120 30.77 -17.80 -1.05
CA ASP A 120 30.07 -16.75 -1.80
C ASP A 120 29.78 -15.54 -0.91
N ILE A 121 29.29 -15.77 0.31
CA ILE A 121 29.02 -14.72 1.29
C ILE A 121 30.33 -14.00 1.66
N LYS A 122 31.40 -14.74 1.94
CA LYS A 122 32.72 -14.17 2.24
C LYS A 122 33.22 -13.28 1.11
N THR A 123 33.10 -13.76 -0.12
CA THR A 123 33.51 -13.01 -1.32
C THR A 123 32.68 -11.73 -1.44
N LYS A 124 31.35 -11.84 -1.29
CA LYS A 124 30.46 -10.68 -1.38
C LYS A 124 30.71 -9.65 -0.28
N MET A 125 30.99 -10.09 0.94
CA MET A 125 31.33 -9.19 2.06
C MET A 125 32.60 -8.38 1.76
N LYS A 126 33.62 -9.00 1.17
CA LYS A 126 34.86 -8.31 0.75
C LYS A 126 34.59 -7.28 -0.34
N GLU A 127 33.84 -7.66 -1.38
CA GLU A 127 33.48 -6.76 -2.49
C GLU A 127 32.68 -5.55 -2.03
N THR A 128 31.68 -5.79 -1.18
CA THR A 128 30.72 -4.77 -0.72
C THR A 128 31.20 -4.02 0.52
N LYS A 129 32.39 -4.35 1.03
CA LYS A 129 32.98 -3.79 2.25
C LYS A 129 32.02 -3.85 3.46
N GLN A 130 31.29 -4.95 3.58
CA GLN A 130 30.36 -5.19 4.68
C GLN A 130 31.09 -5.81 5.87
N ASN A 131 30.91 -5.21 7.04
CA ASN A 131 31.65 -5.61 8.24
C ASN A 131 31.05 -6.81 8.96
N VAL A 132 29.76 -7.09 8.75
CA VAL A 132 29.03 -8.19 9.39
C VAL A 132 28.00 -8.76 8.42
N ALA A 133 27.88 -10.09 8.39
CA ALA A 133 26.76 -10.79 7.77
C ALA A 133 26.20 -11.86 8.71
N LEU A 134 24.87 -11.94 8.80
CA LEU A 134 24.15 -12.97 9.53
C LEU A 134 23.09 -13.55 8.62
N VAL A 135 23.18 -14.84 8.36
CA VAL A 135 22.26 -15.57 7.49
C VAL A 135 21.75 -16.79 8.23
N ASN A 136 20.44 -16.98 8.26
CA ASN A 136 19.81 -18.17 8.79
C ASN A 136 18.85 -18.71 7.73
N VAL A 137 18.90 -20.01 7.48
CA VAL A 137 17.94 -20.71 6.62
C VAL A 137 17.05 -21.55 7.52
N VAL A 138 15.75 -21.31 7.43
CA VAL A 138 14.74 -21.93 8.28
C VAL A 138 13.88 -22.86 7.43
N TYR A 139 13.64 -24.06 7.94
CA TYR A 139 12.71 -25.02 7.37
C TYR A 139 11.64 -25.36 8.40
N TYR A 140 10.40 -24.95 8.12
CA TYR A 140 9.32 -24.92 9.11
C TYR A 140 9.74 -24.11 10.34
N ASP A 141 10.01 -24.79 11.46
CA ASP A 141 10.26 -24.18 12.76
C ASP A 141 11.71 -24.39 13.21
N GLU A 142 12.55 -24.96 12.34
CA GLU A 142 13.94 -25.32 12.64
C GLU A 142 14.91 -24.53 11.76
N VAL A 143 15.93 -23.94 12.39
CA VAL A 143 17.08 -23.40 11.67
C VAL A 143 17.91 -24.59 11.19
N ILE A 144 17.96 -24.79 9.88
CA ILE A 144 18.68 -25.93 9.26
C ILE A 144 20.11 -25.58 8.87
N TRP A 145 20.42 -24.28 8.82
CA TRP A 145 21.74 -23.76 8.53
C TRP A 145 21.85 -22.31 8.99
N ASP A 146 22.98 -21.96 9.56
CA ASP A 146 23.32 -20.59 9.93
C ASP A 146 24.76 -20.25 9.56
N ALA A 147 24.98 -19.02 9.16
CA ALA A 147 26.30 -18.48 8.86
C ALA A 147 26.42 -17.08 9.43
N LYS A 148 27.48 -16.86 10.21
CA LYS A 148 27.71 -15.60 10.93
C LYS A 148 29.14 -15.16 10.73
N PHE A 149 29.33 -14.05 10.04
CA PHE A 149 30.64 -13.56 9.65
C PHE A 149 30.89 -12.15 10.15
N ARG A 150 32.11 -11.89 10.61
CA ARG A 150 32.64 -10.56 10.90
C ARG A 150 33.94 -10.34 10.14
N TRP A 151 34.03 -9.18 9.49
CA TRP A 151 35.30 -8.67 8.98
C TRP A 151 36.12 -8.01 10.10
N ASN A 152 37.39 -8.39 10.20
CA ASN A 152 38.35 -7.75 11.09
C ASN A 152 39.25 -6.82 10.27
N ASP A 153 39.15 -5.52 10.52
CA ASP A 153 39.91 -4.50 9.80
C ASP A 153 41.41 -4.50 10.11
N GLU A 154 41.81 -5.01 11.28
CA GLU A 154 43.22 -5.09 11.71
C GLU A 154 43.92 -6.27 11.07
N THR A 155 43.31 -7.47 11.14
CA THR A 155 43.90 -8.69 10.58
C THR A 155 43.60 -8.86 9.08
N LYS A 156 42.65 -8.09 8.54
CA LYS A 156 42.11 -8.25 7.17
C LYS A 156 41.55 -9.66 6.94
N GLU A 157 41.03 -10.27 7.99
CA GLU A 157 40.44 -11.61 7.96
C GLU A 157 38.95 -11.57 8.25
N LEU A 158 38.24 -12.53 7.67
CA LEU A 158 36.84 -12.76 7.96
C LEU A 158 36.73 -13.95 8.92
N LYS A 159 36.16 -13.71 10.09
CA LYS A 159 35.97 -14.73 11.14
C LYS A 159 34.52 -15.19 11.17
N GLU A 160 34.34 -16.50 11.25
CA GLU A 160 33.06 -17.11 11.59
C GLU A 160 32.92 -17.06 13.12
N GLU A 161 32.10 -16.13 13.61
CA GLU A 161 31.95 -15.90 15.05
C GLU A 161 30.52 -15.52 15.41
N LYS A 162 30.13 -15.80 16.65
CA LYS A 162 28.82 -15.42 17.17
C LYS A 162 28.76 -13.91 17.32
N VAL A 163 28.05 -13.24 16.42
CA VAL A 163 27.80 -11.81 16.52
C VAL A 163 26.49 -11.57 17.26
N GLU A 164 26.57 -11.29 18.55
CA GLU A 164 25.43 -10.75 19.30
C GLU A 164 25.40 -9.23 19.11
N LYS A 165 24.75 -8.77 18.03
CA LYS A 165 24.48 -7.35 17.82
C LYS A 165 23.03 -7.12 17.43
N LEU A 166 22.50 -6.00 17.88
CA LEU A 166 21.24 -5.45 17.42
C LEU A 166 21.50 -4.68 16.13
N PHE A 167 20.58 -4.81 15.17
CA PHE A 167 20.68 -4.12 13.88
C PHE A 167 19.44 -3.24 13.67
N PRO A 168 19.61 -2.02 13.15
CA PRO A 168 18.47 -1.29 12.61
C PRO A 168 17.94 -2.04 11.39
N VAL A 169 16.69 -2.50 11.46
CA VAL A 169 16.07 -3.30 10.39
C VAL A 169 15.33 -2.46 9.35
N ALA A 170 15.27 -1.13 9.56
CA ALA A 170 14.69 -0.15 8.65
C ALA A 170 13.33 -0.60 8.08
N SER A 171 13.23 -0.76 6.75
CA SER A 171 11.98 -1.08 6.06
C SER A 171 11.37 -2.44 6.41
N LEU A 172 12.11 -3.37 7.04
CA LEU A 172 11.52 -4.59 7.60
C LEU A 172 10.48 -4.29 8.68
N THR A 173 10.54 -3.11 9.30
CA THR A 173 9.48 -2.62 10.20
C THR A 173 8.10 -2.64 9.53
N LYS A 174 8.01 -2.41 8.21
CA LYS A 174 6.74 -2.48 7.46
C LYS A 174 6.12 -3.88 7.47
N VAL A 175 6.94 -4.93 7.47
CA VAL A 175 6.47 -6.30 7.61
C VAL A 175 5.81 -6.50 8.98
N ILE A 176 6.41 -5.92 10.02
CA ILE A 176 5.83 -5.94 11.39
C ILE A 176 4.52 -5.14 11.45
N THR A 177 4.45 -3.96 10.81
CA THR A 177 3.20 -3.17 10.73
C THR A 177 2.10 -3.92 9.98
N ALA A 178 2.40 -4.54 8.85
CA ALA A 178 1.44 -5.35 8.10
C ALA A 178 0.98 -6.55 8.93
N LEU A 179 1.91 -7.26 9.58
CA LEU A 179 1.58 -8.37 10.48
C LEU A 179 0.65 -7.91 11.63
N LEU A 180 0.90 -6.73 12.20
CA LEU A 180 0.05 -6.15 13.23
C LEU A 180 -1.36 -5.89 12.69
N ALA A 181 -1.49 -5.28 11.50
CA ALA A 181 -2.78 -5.03 10.88
C ALA A 181 -3.56 -6.33 10.65
N TYR A 182 -2.91 -7.38 10.11
CA TYR A 182 -3.54 -8.69 9.95
C TYR A 182 -3.94 -9.33 11.29
N LYS A 183 -3.11 -9.20 12.33
CA LYS A 183 -3.44 -9.70 13.65
C LYS A 183 -4.66 -8.99 14.24
N LEU A 184 -4.69 -7.66 14.20
CA LEU A 184 -5.83 -6.87 14.66
C LEU A 184 -7.10 -7.14 13.85
N HIS A 185 -6.95 -7.42 12.55
CA HIS A 185 -8.06 -7.82 11.70
C HIS A 185 -8.64 -9.18 12.09
N ASN A 186 -7.78 -10.17 12.29
CA ASN A 186 -8.19 -11.50 12.75
C ASN A 186 -8.82 -11.47 14.15
N ASP A 187 -8.35 -10.57 15.01
CA ASP A 187 -8.93 -10.33 16.34
C ASP A 187 -10.24 -9.50 16.28
N GLY A 188 -10.73 -9.13 15.09
CA GLY A 188 -11.97 -8.37 14.89
C GLY A 188 -11.89 -6.89 15.30
N THR A 189 -10.69 -6.38 15.58
CA THR A 189 -10.47 -5.01 16.04
C THR A 189 -10.51 -4.00 14.88
N ILE A 190 -10.06 -4.43 13.69
CA ILE A 190 -10.08 -3.60 12.48
C ILE A 190 -10.60 -4.38 11.25
N GLY A 191 -11.19 -3.70 10.27
CA GLY A 191 -11.38 -4.20 8.92
C GLY A 191 -10.26 -3.71 8.00
N LEU A 192 -9.68 -4.58 7.16
CA LEU A 192 -8.65 -4.13 6.20
C LEU A 192 -9.23 -3.18 5.14
N ASP A 193 -10.52 -3.34 4.80
CA ASP A 193 -11.22 -2.48 3.84
C ASP A 193 -11.97 -1.33 4.51
N ASP A 194 -11.79 -1.13 5.83
CA ASP A 194 -12.32 0.04 6.50
C ASP A 194 -11.58 1.30 6.02
N PRO A 195 -12.29 2.43 5.86
CA PRO A 195 -11.65 3.69 5.55
C PRO A 195 -10.80 4.15 6.75
N ILE A 196 -9.62 4.69 6.47
CA ILE A 196 -8.63 5.08 7.49
C ILE A 196 -9.18 6.12 8.47
N VAL A 197 -10.09 6.99 8.01
CA VAL A 197 -10.75 8.03 8.82
C VAL A 197 -11.57 7.45 9.98
N LYS A 198 -11.93 6.16 9.94
CA LYS A 198 -12.55 5.44 11.05
C LYS A 198 -11.62 5.35 12.28
N TYR A 199 -10.31 5.30 12.04
CA TYR A 199 -9.28 5.10 13.07
C TYR A 199 -8.42 6.34 13.31
N GLU A 200 -8.30 7.19 12.29
CA GLU A 200 -7.63 8.49 12.33
C GLU A 200 -8.59 9.56 11.76
N PRO A 201 -9.54 10.07 12.57
CA PRO A 201 -10.54 11.02 12.09
C PRO A 201 -9.95 12.32 11.54
N ASP A 202 -8.73 12.66 11.97
CA ASP A 202 -8.01 13.82 11.47
C ASP A 202 -7.31 13.58 10.12
N PHE A 203 -7.34 12.36 9.59
CA PHE A 203 -6.76 12.07 8.29
C PHE A 203 -7.52 12.78 7.17
N TRP A 204 -6.80 13.60 6.40
CA TRP A 204 -7.30 14.22 5.19
C TRP A 204 -6.14 14.49 4.23
N VAL A 205 -6.40 14.30 2.94
CA VAL A 205 -5.48 14.65 1.84
C VAL A 205 -6.32 14.96 0.61
N ARG A 206 -5.84 15.88 -0.24
CA ARG A 206 -6.53 16.24 -1.48
C ARG A 206 -6.56 15.06 -2.46
N ASN A 207 -7.75 14.64 -2.88
CA ASN A 207 -7.95 13.66 -3.93
C ASN A 207 -8.36 14.35 -5.24
N PRO A 208 -7.47 14.52 -6.22
CA PRO A 208 -7.84 15.13 -7.51
C PRO A 208 -8.65 14.19 -8.42
N TYR A 209 -8.85 12.92 -8.02
CA TYR A 209 -9.51 11.89 -8.82
C TYR A 209 -10.96 11.62 -8.42
N LYS A 210 -11.47 12.28 -7.37
CA LYS A 210 -12.88 12.27 -7.01
C LYS A 210 -13.37 13.71 -6.80
N ASN A 211 -14.66 13.92 -7.06
CA ASN A 211 -15.33 15.22 -6.89
C ASN A 211 -15.80 15.47 -5.45
N ASP A 212 -15.62 14.50 -4.54
CA ASP A 212 -15.92 14.62 -3.12
C ASP A 212 -14.67 15.03 -2.32
N ASN A 213 -14.87 15.87 -1.31
CA ASN A 213 -13.78 16.42 -0.48
C ASN A 213 -13.16 15.41 0.50
N GLY A 214 -13.39 14.10 0.31
CA GLY A 214 -12.96 13.05 1.22
C GLY A 214 -12.27 11.92 0.49
N THR A 215 -11.03 11.61 0.87
CA THR A 215 -10.38 10.40 0.37
C THR A 215 -10.73 9.21 1.25
N GLU A 216 -11.49 8.27 0.70
CA GLU A 216 -11.72 6.96 1.32
C GLU A 216 -10.52 6.02 1.04
N ILE A 217 -9.37 6.31 1.64
CA ILE A 217 -8.24 5.36 1.64
C ILE A 217 -8.51 4.29 2.69
N THR A 218 -8.38 3.03 2.31
CA THR A 218 -8.51 1.89 3.22
C THR A 218 -7.19 1.51 3.89
N ILE A 219 -7.26 0.75 4.98
CA ILE A 219 -6.06 0.19 5.63
C ILE A 219 -5.29 -0.69 4.65
N ARG A 220 -5.99 -1.51 3.86
CA ARG A 220 -5.40 -2.39 2.84
C ARG A 220 -4.54 -1.59 1.88
N GLU A 221 -5.10 -0.52 1.30
CA GLU A 221 -4.39 0.30 0.31
C GLU A 221 -3.13 0.97 0.89
N LEU A 222 -3.11 1.29 2.18
CA LEU A 222 -1.90 1.80 2.83
C LEU A 222 -0.82 0.71 2.93
N ILE A 223 -1.19 -0.48 3.43
CA ILE A 223 -0.24 -1.58 3.66
C ILE A 223 0.12 -2.37 2.40
N THR A 224 -0.53 -2.09 1.26
CA THR A 224 -0.17 -2.63 -0.06
C THR A 224 0.46 -1.59 -0.99
N PHE A 225 0.80 -0.41 -0.48
CA PHE A 225 1.40 0.70 -1.24
C PHE A 225 0.49 1.27 -2.35
N SER A 226 -0.81 1.00 -2.32
CA SER A 226 -1.76 1.42 -3.36
C SER A 226 -2.65 2.61 -2.98
N SER A 227 -2.33 3.30 -1.88
CA SER A 227 -3.12 4.45 -1.39
C SER A 227 -3.04 5.73 -2.24
N GLY A 228 -2.09 5.83 -3.17
CA GLY A 228 -1.84 7.07 -3.92
C GLY A 228 -1.10 8.16 -3.13
N LEU A 229 -0.80 7.93 -1.85
CA LEU A 229 -0.02 8.87 -1.04
C LEU A 229 1.44 8.99 -1.55
N PRO A 230 2.08 10.17 -1.37
CA PRO A 230 3.49 10.33 -1.67
C PRO A 230 4.36 9.41 -0.79
N ARG A 231 5.60 9.22 -1.23
CA ARG A 231 6.57 8.37 -0.53
C ARG A 231 6.80 8.83 0.92
N GLU A 232 7.01 10.13 1.11
CA GLU A 232 7.27 10.78 2.40
C GLU A 232 6.24 11.87 2.68
N ALA A 233 6.07 12.24 3.95
CA ALA A 233 5.26 13.41 4.28
C ALA A 233 5.99 14.72 3.93
N PRO A 234 5.28 15.73 3.41
CA PRO A 234 5.89 16.97 2.91
C PRO A 234 6.15 17.96 4.05
N CYS A 235 7.02 17.60 5.00
CA CYS A 235 7.25 18.38 6.22
C CYS A 235 8.23 19.55 6.06
N TYR A 236 9.41 19.33 5.47
CA TYR A 236 10.46 20.36 5.38
C TYR A 236 11.07 20.43 4.00
N GLN A 237 10.41 21.18 3.10
CA GLN A 237 10.88 21.39 1.73
C GLN A 237 12.30 21.97 1.65
N ASP A 238 12.77 22.65 2.70
CA ASP A 238 14.08 23.34 2.75
C ASP A 238 15.22 22.52 3.40
N ASN A 239 14.95 21.30 3.88
CA ASN A 239 15.99 20.42 4.41
C ASN A 239 16.23 19.28 3.41
N ALA A 240 17.47 19.12 2.95
CA ALA A 240 17.88 18.06 2.02
C ALA A 240 17.48 16.64 2.46
N LYS A 241 17.17 16.44 3.74
CA LYS A 241 16.73 15.16 4.31
C LYS A 241 15.21 14.99 4.41
N ASN A 242 14.40 16.05 4.29
CA ASN A 242 12.92 16.02 4.34
C ASN A 242 12.30 15.26 5.54
N TYR A 243 12.99 15.14 6.68
CA TYR A 243 12.51 14.35 7.82
C TYR A 243 11.44 15.08 8.63
N CYS A 244 10.22 14.53 8.68
CA CYS A 244 9.19 15.02 9.59
C CYS A 244 9.59 14.87 11.06
N PRO A 245 9.14 15.77 11.95
CA PRO A 245 9.12 15.52 13.38
C PRO A 245 8.40 14.20 13.66
N HIS A 246 8.79 13.50 14.73
CA HIS A 246 8.10 12.31 15.21
C HIS A 246 6.78 12.69 15.91
N ASN A 247 5.87 13.33 15.17
CA ASN A 247 4.59 13.83 15.63
C ASN A 247 3.53 13.61 14.54
N THR A 248 2.61 12.67 14.80
CA THR A 248 1.57 12.31 13.83
C THR A 248 0.66 13.48 13.52
N SER A 249 0.23 14.27 14.51
CA SER A 249 -0.62 15.44 14.29
C SER A 249 0.04 16.46 13.37
N TYR A 250 1.37 16.66 13.48
CA TYR A 250 2.11 17.51 12.56
C TYR A 250 2.09 16.94 11.13
N ILE A 251 2.35 15.64 10.96
CA ILE A 251 2.29 14.97 9.65
C ILE A 251 0.89 15.16 9.02
N LEU A 252 -0.18 14.90 9.78
CA LEU A 252 -1.56 15.07 9.31
C LEU A 252 -1.87 16.52 8.91
N GLN A 253 -1.34 17.51 9.65
CA GLN A 253 -1.45 18.92 9.25
C GLN A 253 -0.73 19.22 7.93
N GLN A 254 0.43 18.61 7.67
CA GLN A 254 1.13 18.80 6.39
C GLN A 254 0.35 18.20 5.22
N LEU A 255 -0.28 17.03 5.40
CA LEU A 255 -1.12 16.40 4.38
C LEU A 255 -2.34 17.24 4.00
N ARG A 256 -2.80 18.11 4.91
CA ARG A 256 -3.91 19.03 4.68
C ARG A 256 -3.57 20.27 3.87
N LYS A 257 -2.29 20.54 3.61
CA LYS A 257 -1.91 21.68 2.78
C LYS A 257 -2.30 21.44 1.32
N ASP A 258 -2.72 22.51 0.63
CA ASP A 258 -3.13 22.45 -0.79
C ASP A 258 -2.04 21.93 -1.74
N THR A 259 -0.78 22.00 -1.32
CA THR A 259 0.38 21.47 -2.03
C THR A 259 0.46 19.95 -2.00
N THR A 260 -0.31 19.28 -1.14
CA THR A 260 -0.28 17.82 -0.99
C THR A 260 -1.52 17.19 -1.59
N ARG A 261 -1.31 16.21 -2.48
CA ARG A 261 -2.39 15.48 -3.16
C ARG A 261 -2.00 14.03 -3.41
N LEU A 262 -3.00 13.20 -3.70
CA LEU A 262 -2.74 11.86 -4.23
C LEU A 262 -2.07 11.94 -5.60
N LEU A 263 -1.16 11.00 -5.84
CA LEU A 263 -0.40 10.85 -7.08
C LEU A 263 -1.12 9.96 -8.10
N PHE A 264 -2.02 9.11 -7.64
CA PHE A 264 -2.91 8.26 -8.44
C PHE A 264 -4.15 7.87 -7.60
N PRO A 265 -5.25 7.42 -8.23
CA PRO A 265 -6.43 6.94 -7.51
C PRO A 265 -6.10 5.78 -6.55
N PRO A 266 -6.64 5.75 -5.31
CA PRO A 266 -6.48 4.60 -4.42
C PRO A 266 -6.86 3.28 -5.10
N GLY A 267 -6.01 2.27 -4.95
CA GLY A 267 -6.18 0.94 -5.51
C GLY A 267 -5.79 0.78 -6.99
N SER A 268 -5.47 1.86 -7.72
CA SER A 268 -5.19 1.76 -9.17
C SER A 268 -3.74 1.47 -9.52
N ASP A 269 -2.79 1.81 -8.64
CA ASP A 269 -1.35 1.62 -8.86
C ASP A 269 -0.63 1.35 -7.53
N VAL A 270 0.69 1.15 -7.56
CA VAL A 270 1.53 0.80 -6.40
C VAL A 270 2.75 1.73 -6.36
N LEU A 271 2.92 2.44 -5.24
CA LEU A 271 4.09 3.27 -4.99
C LEU A 271 4.69 3.01 -3.60
N TYR A 272 5.91 2.48 -3.59
CA TYR A 272 6.64 2.21 -2.36
C TYR A 272 6.86 3.48 -1.52
N GLY A 273 6.34 3.49 -0.29
CA GLY A 273 6.30 4.68 0.56
C GLY A 273 6.48 4.40 2.05
N ASN A 274 7.10 5.33 2.76
CA ASN A 274 7.17 5.31 4.22
C ASN A 274 5.90 5.90 4.85
N LEU A 275 5.37 6.98 4.26
CA LEU A 275 4.17 7.67 4.74
C LEU A 275 2.94 6.75 4.86
N PRO A 276 2.56 5.93 3.84
CA PRO A 276 1.39 5.05 3.96
C PRO A 276 1.46 4.13 5.18
N PHE A 277 2.64 3.56 5.46
CA PHE A 277 2.86 2.67 6.59
C PHE A 277 2.91 3.39 7.93
N ALA A 278 3.43 4.63 7.96
CA ALA A 278 3.40 5.45 9.17
C ALA A 278 1.96 5.82 9.56
N ILE A 279 1.14 6.23 8.59
CA ILE A 279 -0.29 6.50 8.81
C ILE A 279 -1.02 5.24 9.25
N ALA A 280 -0.84 4.11 8.55
CA ALA A 280 -1.48 2.85 8.91
C ALA A 280 -1.12 2.40 10.33
N GLY A 281 0.18 2.39 10.67
CA GLY A 281 0.65 1.98 11.99
C GLY A 281 0.11 2.86 13.13
N ASN A 282 0.07 4.18 12.92
CA ASN A 282 -0.52 5.10 13.89
C ASN A 282 -2.03 4.86 14.06
N ALA A 283 -2.76 4.83 12.95
CA ALA A 283 -4.22 4.72 12.96
C ALA A 283 -4.69 3.41 13.63
N ILE A 284 -4.13 2.26 13.23
CA ILE A 284 -4.56 0.96 13.78
C ILE A 284 -4.21 0.79 15.27
N SER A 285 -3.28 1.60 15.78
CA SER A 285 -2.86 1.57 17.18
C SER A 285 -3.31 2.78 17.98
N ASN A 286 -4.13 3.67 17.40
CA ASN A 286 -4.48 4.96 18.00
C ASN A 286 -5.22 4.77 19.34
N ASN A 287 -6.11 3.78 19.41
CA ASN A 287 -6.85 3.42 20.63
C ASN A 287 -6.10 2.45 21.55
N TYR A 288 -4.88 2.06 21.20
CA TYR A 288 -4.08 1.16 22.02
C TYR A 288 -3.27 1.96 23.04
N THR A 289 -3.43 1.68 24.33
CA THR A 289 -2.65 2.37 25.37
C THR A 289 -1.16 2.12 25.18
N GLY A 290 -0.38 3.20 25.04
CA GLY A 290 1.05 3.14 24.71
C GLY A 290 1.37 3.17 23.21
N GLY A 291 0.34 3.29 22.35
CA GLY A 291 0.46 3.51 20.91
C GLY A 291 1.10 2.35 20.15
N PHE A 292 1.56 2.63 18.92
CA PHE A 292 2.09 1.63 18.00
C PHE A 292 3.20 0.75 18.59
N LYS A 293 4.19 1.36 19.27
CA LYS A 293 5.33 0.62 19.83
C LYS A 293 4.88 -0.41 20.87
N LYS A 294 3.97 -0.05 21.77
CA LYS A 294 3.42 -0.96 22.80
C LYS A 294 2.50 -2.00 22.17
N CYS A 295 1.70 -1.62 21.17
CA CYS A 295 0.85 -2.55 20.44
C CYS A 295 1.68 -3.66 19.76
N VAL A 296 2.76 -3.30 19.06
CA VAL A 296 3.68 -4.28 18.47
C VAL A 296 4.35 -5.15 19.53
N GLN A 297 4.79 -4.55 20.65
CA GLN A 297 5.39 -5.30 21.75
C GLN A 297 4.45 -6.41 22.25
N ASP A 298 3.21 -6.04 22.58
CA ASP A 298 2.25 -6.93 23.23
C ASP A 298 1.63 -7.95 22.28
N LYS A 299 1.43 -7.56 21.02
CA LYS A 299 0.71 -8.39 20.02
C LYS A 299 1.65 -9.23 19.16
N ILE A 300 2.92 -8.85 19.04
CA ILE A 300 3.89 -9.53 18.16
C ILE A 300 5.12 -9.99 18.95
N PHE A 301 5.88 -9.07 19.56
CA PHE A 301 7.19 -9.43 20.12
C PHE A 301 7.08 -10.36 21.33
N GLU A 302 6.18 -10.10 22.28
CA GLU A 302 5.99 -10.95 23.46
C GLU A 302 5.44 -12.35 23.10
N PRO A 303 4.35 -12.48 22.31
CA PRO A 303 3.83 -13.81 21.95
C PRO A 303 4.82 -14.65 21.14
N LEU A 304 5.62 -14.01 20.28
CA LEU A 304 6.65 -14.67 19.48
C LEU A 304 8.01 -14.79 20.19
N LYS A 305 8.11 -14.35 21.44
CA LYS A 305 9.34 -14.37 22.26
C LYS A 305 10.53 -13.67 21.59
N MET A 306 10.29 -12.60 20.84
CA MET A 306 11.29 -11.80 20.15
C MET A 306 12.02 -10.85 21.11
N LYS A 307 12.76 -11.40 22.08
CA LYS A 307 13.41 -10.65 23.17
C LYS A 307 14.48 -9.66 22.72
N SER A 308 15.02 -9.82 21.51
CA SER A 308 16.06 -8.95 20.94
C SER A 308 15.50 -8.03 19.86
N SER A 309 14.24 -7.60 19.99
CA SER A 309 13.56 -6.70 19.06
C SER A 309 12.86 -5.58 19.82
N SER A 310 13.20 -4.33 19.51
CA SER A 310 12.64 -3.16 20.17
C SER A 310 12.73 -1.91 19.28
N PHE A 311 11.85 -0.94 19.54
CA PHE A 311 11.92 0.41 18.96
C PHE A 311 12.84 1.37 19.74
N SER A 312 13.44 0.91 20.84
CA SER A 312 14.38 1.64 21.69
C SER A 312 15.44 0.71 22.26
N LEU A 313 16.70 1.13 22.27
CA LEU A 313 17.81 0.34 22.82
C LEU A 313 17.73 0.19 24.35
N ASN A 314 17.03 1.09 25.05
CA ASN A 314 16.93 1.06 26.51
C ASN A 314 16.00 -0.04 27.04
N ASN A 315 15.27 -0.72 26.16
CA ASN A 315 14.23 -1.70 26.50
C ASN A 315 14.60 -3.13 26.07
N LEU A 316 15.90 -3.43 25.94
CA LEU A 316 16.44 -4.72 25.51
C LEU A 316 17.41 -5.28 26.56
#